data_AF-U3TRU2-F1
#
_entry.id   AF-U3TRU2-F1
#
_cell.length_a   1.000
_cell.length_b   1.000
_cell.length_c   1.000
_cell.angle_alpha   90.00
_cell.angle_beta   90.00
_cell.angle_gamma   90.00
#
_symmetry.space_group_name_H-M   'P 1'
#
loop_
_entity.id
_entity.type
_entity.pdbx_description
1 polymer ?
#
loop_
_entity_poly.entity_id
_entity_poly.type
_entity_poly.pdbx_seq_one_letter_code
_entity_poly.pdbx_strand_id
1 'polypeptide(L)'
;MIKYIYLSSKKNKTKYKSYKINLYIKNYKKKNYNMNKFGIYIPKLNIFSCIYHNLLLYLKQGIKLNKTLYKIIIYYIKKYKI
;
A
#
# COMPACT_ATOMS: atom_id res chain seq x y z
N MET A 1 9.88 3.73 -16.33
CA MET A 1 9.56 4.15 -14.94
C MET A 1 8.93 2.96 -14.25
N ILE A 2 9.55 2.43 -13.19
CA ILE A 2 8.92 1.32 -12.45
C ILE A 2 8.05 1.90 -11.35
N LYS A 3 6.82 1.42 -11.24
CA LYS A 3 5.89 1.75 -10.16
C LYS A 3 5.55 0.47 -9.41
N TYR A 4 5.69 0.46 -8.09
CA TYR A 4 5.25 -0.64 -7.24
C TYR A 4 4.49 -0.10 -6.03
N ILE A 5 3.49 -0.84 -5.58
CA ILE A 5 2.79 -0.54 -4.32
C ILE A 5 3.09 -1.65 -3.33
N TYR A 6 3.65 -1.30 -2.18
CA TYR A 6 4.01 -2.27 -1.15
C TYR A 6 3.77 -1.75 0.26
N LEU A 7 3.74 -2.70 1.20
CA LEU A 7 3.68 -2.44 2.63
C LEU A 7 5.10 -2.22 3.15
N SER A 8 5.36 -1.00 3.60
CA SER A 8 6.57 -0.68 4.34
C SER A 8 6.25 -0.67 5.84
N SER A 9 7.04 -1.40 6.63
CA SER A 9 6.98 -1.28 8.09
C SER A 9 7.90 -0.14 8.53
N LYS A 10 7.41 0.76 9.40
CA LYS A 10 8.28 1.66 10.16
C LYS A 10 8.40 1.12 11.59
N LYS A 11 9.59 1.21 12.21
CA LYS A 11 9.73 1.08 13.67
C LYS A 11 8.99 2.27 14.29
N ASN A 12 7.72 2.11 14.63
CA ASN A 12 6.93 3.11 15.33
C ASN A 12 7.00 2.83 16.83
N LYS A 13 7.02 3.88 17.66
CA LYS A 13 6.88 3.80 19.13
C LYS A 13 5.47 3.38 19.58
N THR A 14 4.59 3.00 18.65
CA THR A 14 3.20 2.62 18.93
C THR A 14 3.14 1.21 19.52
N LYS A 15 2.22 0.99 20.46
CA LYS A 15 1.98 -0.31 21.12
C LYS A 15 1.83 -1.48 20.13
N TYR A 16 1.28 -1.21 18.94
CA TYR A 16 1.10 -2.20 17.87
C TYR A 16 1.90 -1.86 16.62
N LYS A 17 2.32 -2.93 15.92
CA LYS A 17 3.00 -2.83 14.63
C LYS A 17 2.06 -2.24 13.59
N SER A 18 2.51 -1.19 12.92
CA SER A 18 1.78 -0.50 11.86
C SER A 18 2.60 -0.50 10.57
N TYR A 19 1.89 -0.67 9.46
CA TYR A 19 2.47 -0.72 8.12
C TYR A 19 1.92 0.44 7.30
N LYS A 20 2.78 1.15 6.58
CA LYS A 20 2.38 2.16 5.60
C LYS A 20 2.29 1.51 4.23
N ILE A 21 1.18 1.77 3.53
CA ILE A 21 1.01 1.39 2.13
C ILE A 21 1.55 2.55 1.30
N ASN A 22 2.65 2.32 0.58
CA ASN A 22 3.30 3.39 -0.19
C ASN A 22 3.38 3.01 -1.67
N LEU A 23 3.14 3.99 -2.54
CA LEU A 23 3.61 3.94 -3.92
C LEU A 23 5.11 4.20 -3.92
N TYR A 24 5.82 3.42 -4.72
CA TYR A 24 7.19 3.67 -5.03
C TYR A 24 7.32 3.85 -6.53
N ILE A 25 7.69 5.07 -6.93
CA ILE A 25 7.95 5.40 -8.31
C ILE A 25 9.47 5.51 -8.48
N LYS A 26 10.08 4.51 -9.12
CA LYS A 26 11.48 4.54 -9.53
C LYS A 26 11.58 5.12 -10.93
N ASN A 27 12.11 6.34 -10.99
CA ASN A 27 12.45 6.99 -12.24
C ASN A 27 13.91 6.71 -12.58
N TYR A 28 14.19 6.04 -13.70
CA TYR A 28 15.58 5.70 -14.06
C TYR A 28 16.47 6.93 -14.33
N LYS A 29 15.86 8.07 -14.70
CA LYS A 29 16.57 9.33 -14.96
C LYS A 29 16.88 10.16 -13.71
N LYS A 30 16.25 9.87 -12.56
CA LYS A 30 16.51 10.57 -11.29
C LYS A 30 16.79 9.52 -10.22
N LYS A 31 17.95 9.57 -9.56
CA LYS A 31 18.29 8.68 -8.43
C LYS A 31 17.30 8.77 -7.23
N ASN A 32 16.32 9.67 -7.30
CA ASN A 32 15.36 9.92 -6.24
C ASN A 32 14.06 9.12 -6.44
N TYR A 33 13.51 8.69 -5.32
CA TYR A 33 12.28 7.94 -5.25
C TYR A 33 11.15 8.83 -4.75
N ASN A 34 10.08 8.92 -5.54
CA ASN A 34 8.86 9.56 -5.06
C ASN A 34 8.04 8.51 -4.31
N MET A 35 7.85 8.75 -3.01
CA MET A 35 7.08 7.88 -2.12
C MET A 35 5.76 8.56 -1.74
N ASN A 36 4.66 8.12 -2.35
CA ASN A 36 3.33 8.62 -2.00
C ASN A 36 2.66 7.66 -1.02
N LYS A 37 2.22 8.16 0.13
CA LYS A 37 1.49 7.37 1.12
C LYS A 37 0.04 7.20 0.66
N PHE A 38 -0.41 5.96 0.50
CA PHE A 38 -1.82 5.65 0.20
C PHE A 38 -2.64 5.29 1.42
N GLY A 39 -1.99 4.81 2.47
CA GLY A 39 -2.76 4.16 3.51
C GLY A 39 -1.93 3.59 4.64
N ILE A 40 -2.65 2.95 5.54
CA ILE A 40 -2.11 2.33 6.74
C ILE A 40 -2.82 0.99 6.93
N TYR A 41 -2.03 0.01 7.36
CA TYR A 41 -2.52 -1.28 7.81
C TYR A 41 -2.02 -1.58 9.22
N ILE A 42 -2.94 -1.87 10.14
CA ILE A 42 -2.66 -2.26 11.53
C ILE A 42 -3.31 -3.63 11.78
N PRO A 43 -2.55 -4.74 11.68
CA PRO A 43 -3.11 -6.08 11.77
C PRO A 43 -3.83 -6.36 13.09
N LYS A 44 -3.25 -5.94 14.21
CA LYS A 44 -3.77 -6.26 15.56
C LYS A 44 -5.13 -5.62 15.84
N LEU A 45 -5.41 -4.47 15.21
CA LEU A 45 -6.67 -3.75 15.33
C LEU A 45 -7.62 -4.03 14.15
N ASN A 46 -7.19 -4.86 13.18
CA ASN A 46 -7.90 -5.08 11.92
C ASN A 46 -8.30 -3.75 11.23
N ILE A 47 -7.39 -2.77 11.24
CA ILE A 47 -7.56 -1.49 10.55
C ILE A 47 -6.84 -1.55 9.23
N PHE A 48 -7.59 -1.36 8.14
CA PHE A 48 -7.07 -1.13 6.80
C PHE A 48 -7.72 0.13 6.24
N SER A 49 -6.90 1.14 5.98
CA SER A 49 -7.34 2.40 5.39
C SER A 49 -6.45 2.70 4.20
N CYS A 50 -7.07 2.93 3.04
CA CYS A 50 -6.38 3.22 1.80
C CYS A 50 -7.18 4.23 0.97
N ILE A 51 -6.49 5.10 0.24
CA ILE A 51 -7.08 5.97 -0.78
C ILE A 51 -7.45 5.11 -2.00
N TYR A 52 -8.62 4.46 -1.94
CA TYR A 52 -9.08 3.47 -2.92
C TYR A 52 -9.11 4.00 -4.35
N HIS A 53 -9.54 5.25 -4.56
CA HIS A 53 -9.58 5.87 -5.87
C HIS A 53 -8.21 5.87 -6.55
N ASN A 54 -7.16 6.31 -5.84
CA ASN A 54 -5.80 6.34 -6.38
C ASN A 54 -5.28 4.92 -6.60
N LEU A 55 -5.56 3.98 -5.69
CA LEU A 55 -5.16 2.58 -5.84
C LEU A 55 -5.74 1.99 -7.13
N LEU A 56 -7.03 2.22 -7.41
CA LEU A 56 -7.70 1.76 -8.63
C LEU A 56 -7.11 2.39 -9.89
N LEU A 57 -6.83 3.70 -9.88
CA LEU A 57 -6.16 4.37 -10.99
C LEU A 57 -4.82 3.73 -11.32
N TYR A 58 -4.03 3.40 -10.29
CA TYR A 58 -2.73 2.76 -10.47
C TYR A 58 -2.84 1.31 -10.94
N LEU A 59 -3.83 0.56 -10.46
CA LEU A 59 -4.12 -0.79 -10.97
C LEU A 59 -4.52 -0.77 -12.45
N LYS A 60 -5.36 0.19 -12.87
CA LYS A 60 -5.70 0.39 -14.30
C LYS A 60 -4.47 0.68 -15.17
N GLN A 61 -3.43 1.29 -14.60
CA GLN A 61 -2.15 1.55 -15.28
C GLN A 61 -1.21 0.32 -15.30
N GLY A 62 -1.66 -0.87 -14.87
CA GLY A 62 -0.86 -2.10 -14.86
C GLY A 62 0.18 -2.18 -13.74
N ILE A 63 0.04 -1.37 -12.68
CA ILE A 63 1.00 -1.33 -11.58
C ILE A 63 0.81 -2.56 -10.69
N LYS A 64 1.90 -3.29 -10.47
CA LYS A 64 1.88 -4.52 -9.67
C LYS A 64 1.83 -4.20 -8.17
N LEU A 65 0.84 -4.80 -7.49
CA LEU A 65 0.78 -4.87 -6.03
C LEU A 65 1.73 -5.95 -5.52
N ASN A 66 2.30 -5.73 -4.34
CA ASN A 66 2.93 -6.82 -3.59
C ASN A 66 1.89 -7.91 -3.24
N LYS A 67 2.26 -9.18 -3.35
CA LYS A 67 1.43 -10.36 -3.00
C LYS A 67 0.77 -10.24 -1.62
N THR A 68 1.48 -9.73 -0.62
CA THR A 68 0.93 -9.55 0.74
C THR A 68 -0.18 -8.49 0.76
N LEU A 69 0.05 -7.37 0.08
CA LEU A 69 -0.92 -6.27 0.01
C LEU A 69 -2.16 -6.70 -0.78
N TYR A 70 -1.98 -7.44 -1.87
CA TYR A 70 -3.08 -8.03 -2.64
C TYR A 70 -3.96 -8.94 -1.79
N LYS A 71 -3.36 -9.85 -1.00
CA LYS A 71 -4.10 -10.72 -0.08
C LYS A 71 -4.89 -9.92 0.96
N ILE A 72 -4.30 -8.87 1.52
CA ILE A 72 -4.98 -8.01 2.50
C ILE A 72 -6.17 -7.30 1.85
N ILE A 73 -5.98 -6.68 0.68
CA ILE A 73 -7.07 -5.99 -0.03
C ILE A 73 -8.23 -6.96 -0.30
N ILE A 74 -7.96 -8.15 -0.83
CA ILE A 74 -9.00 -9.16 -1.09
C ILE A 74 -9.70 -9.59 0.18
N TYR A 75 -8.96 -9.83 1.26
CA TYR A 75 -9.55 -10.20 2.54
C TYR A 75 -10.53 -9.14 3.04
N TYR A 76 -10.17 -7.85 2.96
CA TYR A 76 -11.05 -6.77 3.39
C TYR A 76 -12.27 -6.60 2.47
N ILE A 77 -12.09 -6.66 1.16
CA ILE A 77 -13.20 -6.64 0.19
C ILE A 77 -14.21 -7.76 0.50
N LYS A 78 -13.72 -9.00 0.66
CA LYS A 78 -14.57 -10.16 0.99
C LYS A 78 -15.27 -10.03 2.34
N LYS A 79 -14.55 -9.57 3.37
CA LYS A 79 -15.06 -9.48 4.74
C LYS A 79 -16.11 -8.37 4.90
N TYR A 80 -15.89 -7.23 4.27
CA TYR A 80 -16.71 -6.04 4.46
C TYR A 80 -17.70 -5.78 3.31
N LYS A 81 -17.73 -6.63 2.26
CA LYS A 81 -18.60 -6.50 1.08
C LYS A 81 -18.53 -5.11 0.43
N ILE A 82 -17.32 -4.56 0.35
CA ILE A 82 -17.00 -3.30 -0.36
C ILE A 82 -16.76 -3.65 -1.84
#